data_AF-A0A2M8QA21-F1
#
_entry.id   AF-A0A2M8QA21-F1
#
_cell.length_a   1.000
_cell.length_b   1.000
_cell.length_c   1.000
_cell.angle_alpha   90.00
_cell.angle_beta   90.00
_cell.angle_gamma   90.00
#
_symmetry.space_group_name_H-M   'P 1'
#
loop_
_entity.id
_entity.type
_entity.pdbx_description
1 polymer ?
#
loop_
_entity_poly.entity_id
_entity_poly.type
_entity_poly.pdbx_seq_one_letter_code
_entity_poly.pdbx_strand_id
1 'polypeptide(L)' 'MPDVLAVCRLDPTATIPDWAIGEGFFSVTRTADELSIVCREAHVPGDVVCERGWRVLKLHGPFDFGQVGI' A
#
# COMPACT_ATOMS: atom_id res chain seq x y z
N MET A 1 1.00 9.55 -9.79
CA MET A 1 0.79 10.36 -8.57
C MET A 1 2.16 10.80 -8.04
N PRO A 2 2.29 11.94 -7.35
CA PRO A 2 3.61 12.50 -6.99
C PRO A 2 4.26 11.83 -5.77
N ASP A 3 3.50 11.07 -4.97
CA ASP A 3 3.95 10.56 -3.68
C ASP A 3 5.00 9.47 -3.80
N VAL A 4 5.94 9.45 -2.85
CA VAL A 4 6.87 8.33 -2.64
C VAL A 4 6.17 7.34 -1.71
N LEU A 5 6.15 6.09 -2.09
CA LEU A 5 5.49 5.04 -1.35
C LEU A 5 6.50 4.10 -0.70
N ALA A 6 6.03 3.37 0.31
CA ALA A 6 6.71 2.26 0.90
C ALA A 6 5.81 1.02 0.90
N VAL A 7 6.44 -0.16 0.78
CA VAL A 7 5.80 -1.47 0.90
C VAL A 7 6.25 -2.08 2.23
N CYS A 8 5.34 -2.13 3.19
CA CYS A 8 5.59 -2.59 4.54
C CYS A 8 5.08 -4.02 4.72
N ARG A 9 5.83 -4.84 5.45
CA ARG A 9 5.40 -6.18 5.86
C ARG A 9 5.22 -6.24 7.36
N LEU A 10 4.02 -6.61 7.79
CA LEU A 10 3.64 -6.80 9.19
C LEU A 10 3.21 -8.26 9.42
N ASP A 11 3.10 -8.62 10.70
CA ASP A 11 2.56 -9.91 11.13
C ASP A 11 1.14 -10.15 10.55
N PRO A 12 0.79 -11.37 10.10
CA PRO A 12 -0.52 -11.69 9.52
C PRO A 12 -1.71 -11.39 10.44
N THR A 13 -1.49 -11.34 11.75
CA THR A 13 -2.51 -11.07 12.77
C THR A 13 -2.46 -9.64 13.31
N ALA A 14 -1.47 -8.84 12.89
CA ALA A 14 -1.37 -7.45 13.30
C ALA A 14 -2.64 -6.66 12.94
N THR A 15 -3.05 -5.76 13.84
CA THR A 15 -4.05 -4.74 13.52
C THR A 15 -3.54 -3.86 12.39
N ILE A 16 -4.46 -3.33 11.58
CA ILE A 16 -4.06 -2.36 10.56
C ILE A 16 -3.69 -1.07 11.30
N PRO A 17 -2.46 -0.57 11.17
CA PRO A 17 -2.01 0.57 11.94
C PRO A 17 -2.55 1.89 11.37
N ASP A 18 -2.85 2.84 12.24
CA ASP A 18 -3.42 4.12 11.85
C ASP A 18 -2.47 4.95 10.95
N TRP A 19 -1.15 4.78 11.08
CA TRP A 19 -0.19 5.46 10.19
C TRP A 19 -0.27 4.99 8.73
N ALA A 20 -0.75 3.78 8.49
CA ALA A 20 -0.90 3.23 7.13
C ALA A 20 -2.13 3.81 6.41
N ILE A 21 -3.14 4.24 7.16
CA ILE A 21 -4.42 4.70 6.65
C ILE A 21 -4.48 6.21 6.81
N GLY A 22 -4.34 6.94 5.70
CA GLY A 22 -4.34 8.40 5.73
C GLY A 22 -4.57 9.01 4.36
N GLU A 23 -4.29 10.31 4.24
CA GLU A 23 -4.37 11.00 2.95
C GLU A 23 -3.40 10.40 1.93
N GLY A 24 -3.87 10.27 0.68
CA GLY A 24 -3.10 9.74 -0.43
C GLY A 24 -3.44 8.28 -0.76
N PHE A 25 -2.57 7.66 -1.56
CA PHE A 25 -2.73 6.26 -1.94
C PHE A 25 -2.31 5.33 -0.79
N PHE A 26 -3.18 4.36 -0.49
CA PHE A 26 -2.81 3.21 0.32
C PHE A 26 -3.46 1.93 -0.21
N SER A 27 -2.85 0.79 0.10
CA SER A 27 -3.41 -0.54 -0.13
C SER A 27 -3.10 -1.41 1.08
N VAL A 28 -4.07 -2.22 1.51
CA VAL A 28 -3.93 -3.17 2.61
C VAL A 28 -4.33 -4.54 2.11
N THR A 29 -3.39 -5.47 2.13
CA THR A 29 -3.61 -6.86 1.72
C THR A 29 -3.25 -7.78 2.88
N ARG A 30 -4.19 -8.61 3.30
CA ARG A 30 -3.94 -9.61 4.34
C ARG A 30 -4.01 -11.00 3.73
N THR A 31 -3.01 -11.82 4.02
CA THR A 31 -2.97 -13.24 3.70
C THR A 31 -2.85 -14.04 5.00
N ALA A 32 -2.73 -15.37 4.90
CA ALA A 32 -2.41 -16.20 6.06
C ALA A 32 -0.98 -15.97 6.58
N ASP A 33 -0.08 -15.48 5.72
CA ASP A 33 1.35 -15.38 5.99
C ASP A 33 1.78 -13.97 6.42
N GLU A 34 1.08 -12.93 5.95
CA GLU A 34 1.44 -11.55 6.27
C GLU A 34 0.27 -10.54 6.15
N LEU A 35 0.52 -9.36 6.73
CA LEU A 35 -0.19 -8.12 6.41
C LEU A 35 0.73 -7.23 5.59
N SER A 36 0.45 -7.09 4.29
CA SER A 36 1.17 -6.21 3.36
C SER A 36 0.46 -4.88 3.22
N ILE A 37 1.21 -3.79 3.40
CA ILE A 37 0.68 -2.43 3.35
C ILE A 37 1.51 -1.61 2.38
N VAL A 38 0.86 -0.99 1.40
CA VAL A 38 1.46 0.07 0.58
C VAL A 38 0.89 1.40 1.05
N CYS A 39 1.73 2.36 1.41
CA CYS A 39 1.29 3.69 1.83
C CYS A 39 2.37 4.74 1.55
N ARG A 40 2.11 6.02 1.88
CA ARG A 40 3.12 7.09 1.78
C ARG A 40 4.32 6.76 2.66
N GLU A 41 5.52 6.80 2.07
CA GLU A 41 6.76 6.49 2.78
C GLU A 41 6.96 7.35 4.04
N ALA A 42 6.56 8.62 3.96
CA ALA A 42 6.65 9.58 5.06
C ALA A 42 5.80 9.22 6.29
N HIS A 43 4.80 8.33 6.14
CA HIS A 43 4.00 7.88 7.28
C HIS A 43 4.60 6.69 8.00
N VAL A 44 5.56 5.99 7.39
CA VAL A 44 6.08 4.73 7.91
C VAL A 44 7.08 4.99 9.05
N PRO A 45 6.81 4.50 10.28
CA PRO A 45 7.75 4.61 11.40
C PRO A 45 9.13 4.01 11.07
N GLY A 46 10.18 4.51 11.73
CA GLY A 46 11.57 4.12 11.42
C GLY A 46 11.92 2.67 11.73
N ASP A 47 11.16 2.02 12.61
CA ASP A 47 11.32 0.64 13.05
C ASP A 47 10.52 -0.39 12.23
N VAL A 48 9.65 0.08 11.32
CA VAL A 48 8.86 -0.81 10.45
C VAL A 48 9.71 -1.33 9.29
N VAL A 49 9.74 -2.67 9.15
CA VAL A 49 10.37 -3.36 8.02
C VAL A 49 9.59 -3.05 6.74
N CYS A 50 10.22 -2.29 5.84
CA CYS A 50 9.62 -1.88 4.58
C CYS A 50 10.64 -1.63 3.48
N GLU A 51 10.21 -1.76 2.23
CA GLU A 51 10.92 -1.22 1.08
C GLU A 51 10.42 0.19 0.77
N ARG A 52 11.34 1.13 0.55
CA ARG A 52 11.09 2.56 0.36
C ARG A 52 11.41 3.00 -1.07
N GLY A 53 10.98 4.19 -1.47
CA GLY A 53 11.29 4.77 -2.78
C GLY A 53 10.34 4.35 -3.92
N TRP A 54 9.23 3.69 -3.62
CA TRP A 54 8.29 3.20 -4.63
C TRP A 54 7.45 4.32 -5.25
N ARG A 55 6.97 4.07 -6.47
CA ARG A 55 6.03 4.96 -7.19
C ARG A 55 4.83 4.18 -7.66
N VAL A 56 3.65 4.82 -7.63
CA VAL A 56 2.40 4.26 -8.13
C VAL A 56 2.02 4.87 -9.48
N LEU A 57 1.63 4.00 -10.40
CA LEU A 57 0.99 4.34 -11.65
C LEU A 57 -0.52 4.13 -11.50
N LYS A 58 -1.30 5.16 -11.86
CA LYS A 58 -2.75 5.08 -11.91
C LYS A 58 -3.16 4.98 -13.37
N LEU A 59 -3.90 3.94 -13.71
CA LEU A 59 -4.56 3.86 -15.01
C LEU A 59 -5.79 4.77 -15.00
N HIS A 60 -5.93 5.62 -16.02
CA HIS A 60 -7.03 6.57 -16.14
C HIS A 60 -8.18 5.94 -16.95
N GLY A 61 -9.35 5.77 -16.31
CA GLY A 61 -10.56 5.17 -16.91
C GLY A 61 -11.84 5.94 -16.55
N PRO A 62 -13.01 5.46 -17.02
CA PRO A 62 -13.64 4.32 -16.37
C PRO A 62 -13.26 2.99 -17.04
N PHE A 63 -12.93 2.01 -16.23
CA PHE A 63 -12.77 0.62 -16.65
C PHE A 63 -13.86 -0.20 -15.97
N ASP A 64 -14.59 -0.98 -16.75
CA ASP A 64 -15.58 -1.90 -16.20
C ASP A 64 -14.88 -3.16 -15.70
N PHE A 65 -15.40 -3.76 -14.62
CA PHE A 65 -14.82 -4.97 -14.03
C PHE A 65 -14.83 -6.17 -15.00
N GLY A 66 -15.69 -6.16 -16.03
CA GLY A 66 -15.74 -7.18 -17.07
C GLY A 66 -14.72 -7.03 -18.19
N GLN A 67 -13.91 -5.95 -18.21
CA GLN A 67 -12.92 -5.75 -19.26
C GLN A 67 -11.72 -6.69 -19.09
N VAL A 68 -11.33 -7.35 -20.18
CA VAL A 68 -10.22 -8.30 -20.23
C VAL A 68 -9.06 -7.66 -21.01
N GLY A 69 -7.83 -7.85 -20.55
CA GLY A 69 -6.62 -7.35 -21.22
C GLY A 69 -6.26 -5.89 -20.92
N ILE A 70 -6.76 -5.35 -19.81
CA ILE A 70 -6.40 -4.04 -19.25
C ILE A 70 -5.34 -4.22 -18.16
#